data_AF-X0ZQ49-F1
#
_entry.id   AF-X0ZQ49-F1
#
_cell.length_a   1.000
_cell.length_b   1.000
_cell.length_c   1.000
_cell.angle_alpha   90.00
_cell.angle_beta   90.00
_cell.angle_gamma   90.00
#
_symmetry.space_group_name_H-M   'P 1'
#
loop_
_entity.id
_entity.type
_entity.pdbx_description
1 polymer ?
#
loop_
_entity_poly.entity_id
_entity_poly.type
_entity_poly.pdbx_seq_one_letter_code
_entity_poly.pdbx_strand_id
1 'polypeptide(L)'
;YSVARGRTDEAIQACAEKGGVIGVTPFFAKKWGTSTLTDDLMDQIDHTVELVGADHVGFGSDLDFRNSVTRGAYIWKHPERIDVVYY
;
A
#
# COMPACT_ATOMS: atom_id res chain seq x y z
N TYR A 1 -7.84 -5.80 1.04
CA TYR A 1 -6.40 -5.60 1.27
C TYR A 1 -5.72 -6.93 1.47
N SER A 2 -4.42 -7.03 1.17
CA SER A 2 -3.62 -8.20 1.54
C SER A 2 -3.16 -8.07 3.00
N VAL A 3 -3.91 -8.68 3.92
CA VAL A 3 -3.69 -8.51 5.37
C VAL A 3 -2.38 -9.17 5.83
N ALA A 4 -1.94 -10.24 5.14
CA ALA A 4 -0.75 -11.02 5.51
C ALA A 4 0.57 -10.21 5.44
N ARG A 5 0.60 -9.10 4.70
CA ARG A 5 1.79 -8.23 4.57
C ARG A 5 1.62 -6.87 5.24
N GLY A 6 0.43 -6.56 5.74
CA GLY A 6 0.16 -5.35 6.52
C GLY A 6 0.84 -5.39 7.89
N ARG A 7 0.77 -4.25 8.58
CA ARG A 7 1.21 -4.09 9.97
C ARG A 7 0.03 -3.64 10.81
N THR A 8 0.00 -4.05 12.08
CA THR A 8 -1.01 -3.57 13.01
C THR A 8 -0.74 -2.12 13.36
N ASP A 9 -1.78 -1.41 13.80
CA ASP A 9 -1.66 -0.02 14.20
C ASP A 9 -0.65 0.15 15.35
N GLU A 10 -0.59 -0.79 16.30
CA GLU A 10 0.38 -0.75 17.39
C GLU A 10 1.83 -0.85 16.88
N ALA A 11 2.07 -1.67 15.85
CA ALA A 11 3.38 -1.80 15.24
C ALA A 11 3.78 -0.53 14.45
N ILE A 12 2.81 0.12 13.80
CA ILE A 12 3.00 1.39 13.10
C ILE A 12 3.35 2.50 14.10
N GLN A 13 2.56 2.63 15.18
CA GLN A 13 2.81 3.60 16.24
C GLN A 13 4.17 3.38 16.92
N ALA A 14 4.50 2.14 17.29
CA ALA A 14 5.79 1.82 17.91
C ALA A 14 7.00 2.09 17.00
N CYS A 15 6.80 2.09 15.67
CA CYS A 15 7.84 2.51 14.72
C CYS A 15 8.02 4.04 14.75
N ALA A 16 6.92 4.79 14.70
CA ALA A 16 6.94 6.24 14.73
C ALA A 16 7.50 6.80 16.05
N GLU A 17 7.14 6.21 17.21
CA GLU A 17 7.67 6.57 18.53
C GLU A 17 9.21 6.49 18.62
N LYS A 18 9.82 5.65 17.79
CA LYS A 18 11.29 5.49 17.69
C LYS A 18 11.92 6.41 16.65
N GLY A 19 11.16 7.33 16.06
CA GLY A 19 11.60 8.21 14.98
C GLY A 19 11.60 7.54 13.59
N GLY A 20 10.92 6.39 13.44
CA GLY A 20 10.84 5.67 12.17
C GLY A 20 9.83 6.28 11.19
N VAL A 21 9.86 5.82 9.94
CA VAL A 21 8.94 6.21 8.86
C VAL A 21 8.27 4.98 8.27
N ILE A 22 6.98 5.06 8.00
CA ILE A 22 6.18 4.00 7.40
C ILE A 22 6.03 4.28 5.90
N GLY A 23 6.70 3.47 5.09
CA GLY A 23 6.54 3.47 3.64
C GLY A 23 5.30 2.70 3.21
N VAL A 24 4.25 3.40 2.77
CA VAL A 24 3.04 2.78 2.22
C VAL A 24 3.31 2.34 0.78
N THR A 25 2.99 1.08 0.46
CA THR A 25 3.28 0.47 -0.84
C THR A 25 2.02 0.16 -1.64
N PRO A 26 1.99 0.47 -2.94
CA PRO A 26 0.87 0.10 -3.81
C PRO A 26 0.76 -1.41 -4.02
N PHE A 27 1.84 -2.18 -3.82
CA PHE A 27 1.90 -3.60 -4.19
C PHE A 27 0.91 -4.49 -3.42
N PHE A 28 0.53 -4.06 -2.21
CA PHE A 28 -0.46 -4.71 -1.35
C PHE A 28 -1.68 -3.82 -1.04
N ALA A 29 -1.72 -2.60 -1.60
CA ALA A 29 -2.73 -1.60 -1.27
C ALA A 29 -4.11 -1.91 -1.84
N LYS A 30 -4.21 -2.60 -2.97
CA LYS A 30 -5.50 -2.84 -3.63
C LYS A 30 -6.42 -3.73 -2.76
N LYS A 31 -7.67 -3.31 -2.55
CA LYS A 31 -8.73 -4.17 -2.02
C LYS A 31 -9.54 -4.81 -3.14
N TRP A 32 -10.24 -5.91 -2.85
CA TRP A 32 -11.12 -6.53 -3.83
C TRP A 32 -12.30 -5.59 -4.14
N GLY A 33 -12.75 -5.56 -5.40
CA GLY A 33 -13.84 -4.70 -5.86
C GLY A 33 -13.38 -3.62 -6.86
N THR A 34 -14.20 -2.60 -7.05
CA THR A 34 -14.09 -1.66 -8.18
C THR A 34 -13.33 -0.36 -7.89
N SER A 35 -12.89 -0.13 -6.65
CA SER A 35 -12.05 1.02 -6.31
C SER A 35 -10.76 1.02 -7.14
N THR A 36 -10.18 2.18 -7.41
CA THR A 36 -8.88 2.21 -8.10
C THR A 36 -7.74 1.84 -7.15
N LEU A 37 -6.60 1.43 -7.70
CA LEU A 37 -5.38 1.24 -6.90
C LEU A 37 -4.94 2.54 -6.21
N THR A 38 -5.14 3.68 -6.87
CA THR A 38 -4.78 4.99 -6.32
C THR A 38 -5.65 5.33 -5.12
N ASP A 39 -6.97 5.17 -5.22
CA ASP A 39 -7.88 5.46 -4.10
C ASP A 39 -7.56 4.57 -2.89
N ASP A 40 -7.39 3.26 -3.12
CA ASP A 40 -7.07 2.33 -2.04
C ASP A 40 -5.69 2.58 -1.41
N LEU A 41 -4.73 3.11 -2.18
CA LEU A 41 -3.43 3.54 -1.66
C LEU A 41 -3.57 4.81 -0.81
N MET A 42 -4.35 5.79 -1.29
CA MET A 42 -4.60 7.03 -0.57
C MET A 42 -5.34 6.78 0.74
N ASP A 43 -6.34 5.89 0.76
CA ASP A 43 -7.03 5.45 1.99
C ASP A 43 -6.03 4.96 3.05
N GLN A 44 -4.98 4.23 2.65
CA GLN A 44 -3.95 3.73 3.58
C GLN A 44 -2.96 4.81 4.01
N ILE A 45 -2.60 5.73 3.10
CA ILE A 45 -1.76 6.88 3.46
C ILE A 45 -2.50 7.75 4.48
N ASP A 46 -3.77 8.07 4.24
CA ASP A 46 -4.59 8.89 5.13
C ASP A 46 -4.72 8.23 6.51
N HIS A 47 -5.07 6.93 6.58
CA HIS A 47 -5.10 6.19 7.85
C HIS A 47 -3.76 6.25 8.59
N THR A 48 -2.64 6.09 7.88
CA THR A 48 -1.31 6.11 8.51
C THR A 48 -0.97 7.52 9.00
N VAL A 49 -1.31 8.57 8.25
CA VAL A 49 -1.11 9.97 8.65
C VAL A 49 -1.97 10.31 9.87
N GLU A 50 -3.23 9.89 9.91
CA GLU A 50 -4.11 10.06 11.07
C GLU A 50 -3.55 9.37 12.32
N LEU A 51 -2.88 8.22 12.15
CA LEU A 51 -2.36 7.41 13.24
C LEU A 51 -1.04 7.95 13.84
N VAL A 52 -0.10 8.42 13.01
CA VAL A 52 1.27 8.77 13.43
C VAL A 52 1.78 10.13 12.97
N GLY A 53 0.99 10.89 12.22
CA GLY A 53 1.38 12.18 11.65
C GLY A 53 2.22 12.06 10.38
N ALA A 54 2.13 13.08 9.51
CA ALA A 54 2.72 13.05 8.18
C ALA A 54 4.26 12.95 8.17
N ASP A 55 4.95 13.45 9.21
CA ASP A 55 6.41 13.35 9.33
C ASP A 55 6.92 11.90 9.43
N HIS A 56 6.03 10.97 9.78
CA HIS A 56 6.32 9.54 9.91
C HIS A 56 5.77 8.70 8.75
N VAL A 57 5.28 9.32 7.67
CA VAL A 57 4.70 8.62 6.53
C VAL A 57 5.48 8.90 5.25
N GLY A 58 5.70 7.84 4.46
CA GLY A 58 6.36 7.92 3.16
C GLY A 58 5.74 7.00 2.12
N PHE A 59 6.19 7.12 0.88
CA PHE A 59 5.78 6.27 -0.23
C PHE A 59 6.88 5.26 -0.59
N GLY A 60 6.56 3.97 -0.49
CA GLY A 60 7.46 2.86 -0.81
C GLY A 60 6.97 2.09 -2.03
N SER A 61 7.37 2.50 -3.23
CA SER A 61 6.75 2.01 -4.48
C SER A 61 6.82 0.49 -4.67
N ASP A 62 7.91 -0.17 -4.28
CA ASP A 62 8.14 -1.60 -4.52
C ASP A 62 8.03 -1.96 -6.03
N LEU A 63 8.48 -1.02 -6.89
CA LEU A 63 8.40 -1.07 -8.36
C LEU A 63 9.78 -1.20 -9.04
N ASP A 64 10.73 -1.88 -8.41
CA ASP A 64 12.08 -2.09 -8.94
C ASP A 64 12.15 -3.18 -10.02
N PHE A 65 11.18 -4.11 -10.05
CA PHE A 65 11.13 -5.18 -11.04
C PHE A 65 10.17 -4.88 -12.22
N ARG A 66 10.54 -5.34 -13.43
CA ARG A 66 9.71 -5.18 -14.65
C ARG A 66 8.30 -5.74 -14.51
N ASN A 67 8.15 -6.82 -13.75
CA ASN A 67 6.84 -7.43 -13.47
C ASN A 67 5.99 -6.53 -12.54
N SER A 68 6.57 -5.82 -11.59
CA SER A 68 5.86 -4.91 -10.67
C SER A 68 5.21 -3.74 -11.41
N VAL A 69 5.92 -3.12 -12.37
CA VAL A 69 5.36 -2.02 -13.20
C VAL A 69 4.23 -2.54 -14.09
N THR A 70 4.44 -3.69 -14.74
CA THR A 70 3.42 -4.31 -15.61
C THR A 70 2.17 -4.68 -14.82
N ARG A 71 2.34 -5.22 -13.62
CA ARG A 71 1.25 -5.54 -12.69
C ARG A 71 0.49 -4.28 -12.26
N GLY A 72 1.20 -3.22 -11.88
CA GLY A 72 0.58 -1.94 -11.52
C GLY A 72 -0.29 -1.39 -12.65
N ALA A 73 0.23 -1.40 -13.88
CA ALA A 73 -0.52 -0.97 -15.06
C ALA A 73 -1.75 -1.85 -15.37
N TYR A 74 -1.65 -3.17 -15.15
CA TYR A 74 -2.78 -4.07 -15.34
C TYR A 74 -3.88 -3.84 -14.31
N ILE A 75 -3.54 -3.74 -13.02
CA ILE A 75 -4.50 -3.46 -11.95
C ILE A 75 -5.18 -2.10 -12.17
N TRP A 76 -4.44 -1.10 -12.67
CA TRP A 76 -5.02 0.19 -13.00
C TRP A 76 -6.07 0.10 -14.14
N LYS A 77 -5.84 -0.75 -15.15
CA LYS A 77 -6.82 -0.98 -16.24
C LYS A 77 -7.98 -1.90 -15.84
N HIS A 78 -7.76 -2.78 -14.86
CA HIS A 78 -8.69 -3.83 -14.42
C HIS A 78 -8.78 -3.85 -12.90
N PRO A 79 -9.29 -2.78 -12.25
CA PRO A 79 -9.32 -2.67 -10.79
C PRO A 79 -10.07 -3.82 -10.10
N GLU A 80 -11.01 -4.45 -10.80
CA GLU A 80 -11.79 -5.60 -10.36
C GLU A 80 -11.01 -6.93 -10.35
N ARG A 81 -9.78 -6.97 -10.87
CA ARG A 81 -8.95 -8.17 -10.97
C ARG A 81 -7.64 -8.01 -10.20
N ILE A 82 -7.58 -8.55 -8.99
CA ILE A 82 -6.43 -8.40 -8.06
C ILE A 82 -5.55 -9.66 -7.98
N ASP A 83 -5.98 -10.74 -8.64
CA ASP A 83 -5.67 -12.14 -8.33
C ASP A 83 -5.00 -12.90 -9.49
N VAL A 84 -4.50 -12.18 -10.49
CA VAL A 84 -3.54 -12.77 -11.44
C VAL A 84 -2.20 -12.99 -10.73
N VAL A 85 -2.00 -14.22 -10.25
CA VAL A 85 -0.68 -14.75 -9.90
C VAL A 85 0.16 -14.68 -11.17
N TYR A 86 0.97 -13.63 -11.29
CA TYR A 86 1.94 -13.50 -12.36
C TYR A 86 3.10 -14.46 -12.07
N TYR A 87 3.15 -15.57 -12.82
CA TYR A 87 4.38 -16.31 -13.06
C TYR A 87 5.09 -15.76 -14.29
#